data_AF-U6M9R9-F1
#
_entry.id   AF-U6M9R9-F1
#
_cell.length_a   1.000
_cell.length_b   1.000
_cell.length_c   1.000
_cell.angle_alpha   90.00
_cell.angle_beta   90.00
_cell.angle_gamma   90.00
#
_symmetry.space_group_name_H-M   'P 1'
#
loop_
_entity.id
_entity.type
_entity.pdbx_description
1 polymer ?
#
loop_
_entity_poly.entity_id
_entity_poly.type
_entity_poly.pdbx_seq_one_letter_code
_entity_poly.pdbx_strand_id
1 'polypeptide(L)' 'MYYDEVPLSLIEELIAVNVRSTLVVTRAVLPGMKKRRKGLVVCVGSGASVLPSDPLYAAYAATKGAAEAFCRSLQGLDT' A
#
# COMPACT_ATOMS: atom_id res chain seq x y z
N MET A 1 -16.94 16.43 -6.95
CA MET A 1 -16.12 15.91 -8.06
C MET A 1 -16.38 14.42 -8.12
N TYR A 2 -16.83 13.95 -9.28
CA TYR A 2 -17.11 12.54 -9.54
C TYR A 2 -15.82 11.81 -9.90
N TYR A 3 -15.81 10.48 -9.79
CA TYR A 3 -14.59 9.70 -10.02
C TYR A 3 -14.04 9.85 -11.45
N ASP A 4 -14.92 10.03 -12.43
CA ASP A 4 -14.57 10.27 -13.84
C ASP A 4 -13.86 11.61 -14.10
N GLU A 5 -13.89 12.53 -13.12
CA GLU A 5 -13.15 13.79 -13.20
C GLU A 5 -11.72 13.67 -12.64
N VAL A 6 -11.37 12.55 -11.99
CA VAL A 6 -10.03 12.34 -11.42
C VAL A 6 -9.00 12.17 -12.55
N PRO A 7 -7.96 13.01 -12.63
CA PRO A 7 -6.95 12.88 -13.67
C PRO A 7 -6.24 11.54 -13.58
N LEU A 8 -6.06 10.86 -14.71
CA LEU A 8 -5.31 9.60 -14.76
C LEU A 8 -3.90 9.73 -14.17
N SER A 9 -3.26 10.88 -14.37
CA SER A 9 -1.94 11.17 -13.78
C SER A 9 -1.93 11.09 -12.25
N LEU A 10 -3.01 11.54 -11.59
CA LEU A 10 -3.13 11.46 -10.13
C LEU A 10 -3.32 10.00 -9.69
N ILE A 11 -4.08 9.20 -10.45
CA ILE A 11 -4.24 7.76 -10.16
C ILE A 11 -2.89 7.05 -10.25
N GLU A 12 -2.13 7.31 -11.32
CA GLU A 12 -0.78 6.75 -11.50
C GLU A 12 0.19 7.18 -10.40
N GLU A 13 0.16 8.45 -10.00
CA GLU A 13 0.97 8.95 -8.89
C GLU A 13 0.62 8.26 -7.56
N LEU A 14 -0.67 8.13 -7.25
CA LEU A 14 -1.13 7.42 -6.06
C LEU A 14 -0.67 5.96 -6.04
N ILE A 15 -0.76 5.25 -7.17
CA ILE A 15 -0.30 3.86 -7.29
C ILE A 15 1.23 3.79 -7.14
N ALA A 16 1.96 4.67 -7.82
CA ALA A 16 3.42 4.70 -7.76
C ALA A 16 3.92 4.95 -6.33
N VAL A 17 3.32 5.90 -5.62
CA VAL A 17 3.74 6.30 -4.28
C VAL A 17 3.24 5.32 -3.22
N ASN A 18 1.97 4.93 -3.21
CA ASN A 18 1.43 4.14 -2.10
C ASN A 18 1.60 2.63 -2.28
N VAL A 19 1.54 2.14 -3.52
CA VAL A 19 1.61 0.70 -3.81
C VAL A 19 3.02 0.30 -4.22
N ARG A 20 3.52 0.84 -5.33
CA ARG A 20 4.81 0.41 -5.90
C ARG A 20 5.96 0.67 -4.94
N SER A 21 6.03 1.85 -4.32
CA SER A 21 7.11 2.17 -3.38
C SER A 21 7.15 1.19 -2.19
N THR A 22 5.99 0.87 -1.61
CA THR A 22 5.86 -0.08 -0.49
C THR A 22 6.40 -1.46 -0.84
N LEU A 23 6.05 -1.98 -2.02
CA LEU A 23 6.54 -3.28 -2.51
C LEU A 23 8.05 -3.26 -2.75
N VAL A 24 8.56 -2.22 -3.43
CA VAL A 24 9.97 -2.12 -3.83
C VAL A 24 10.88 -1.91 -2.62
N VAL A 25 10.53 -1.00 -1.71
CA VAL A 25 11.31 -0.74 -0.50
C VAL A 25 11.34 -1.98 0.39
N THR A 26 10.19 -2.64 0.57
CA THR A 26 10.14 -3.89 1.34
C THR A 26 11.04 -4.95 0.73
N ARG A 27 10.97 -5.17 -0.59
CA ARG A 27 11.86 -6.10 -1.31
C ARG A 27 13.34 -5.77 -1.12
N ALA A 28 13.70 -4.48 -1.11
CA ALA A 28 15.09 -4.05 -0.96
C ALA A 28 15.65 -4.34 0.44
N VAL A 29 14.85 -4.17 1.49
CA VAL A 29 15.31 -4.36 2.90
C VAL A 29 15.19 -5.80 3.38
N LEU A 30 14.31 -6.61 2.77
CA LEU A 30 13.97 -7.96 3.22
C LEU A 30 15.19 -8.91 3.30
N PRO A 31 16.14 -8.95 2.34
CA PRO A 31 17.33 -9.80 2.46
C PRO A 31 18.17 -9.48 3.71
N GLY A 32 18.29 -8.20 4.06
CA GLY A 32 18.99 -7.76 5.26
C GLY A 32 18.27 -8.18 6.55
N MET A 33 16.93 -8.11 6.56
CA MET A 33 16.11 -8.59 7.69
C MET A 33 16.27 -10.10 7.88
N LYS A 34 16.24 -10.89 6.79
CA LYS A 34 16.45 -12.34 6.81
C LYS A 34 17.84 -12.71 7.32
N LYS A 35 18.90 -12.05 6.82
CA LYS A 35 20.29 -12.29 7.29
C LYS A 35 20.46 -12.07 8.79
N ARG A 36 19.77 -11.08 9.35
CA ARG A 36 19.80 -10.78 10.80
C ARG A 36 18.82 -11.62 11.61
N ARG A 37 17.94 -12.41 10.97
CA ARG A 37 16.78 -13.07 11.57
C ARG A 37 15.94 -12.12 12.45
N LYS A 38 15.90 -10.85 12.06
CA LYS A 38 15.25 -9.76 12.81
C LYS A 38 14.88 -8.62 11.88
N GLY A 39 13.59 -8.33 11.84
CA GLY A 39 13.01 -7.21 11.10
C GLY A 39 11.50 -7.16 11.29
N LEU A 40 10.93 -5.97 11.14
CA LEU A 40 9.50 -5.75 11.15
C LEU A 40 9.17 -4.76 10.04
N VAL A 41 8.16 -5.09 9.23
CA VAL A 41 7.57 -4.17 8.25
C VAL A 41 6.21 -3.77 8.79
N VAL A 42 6.00 -2.47 8.96
CA VAL A 42 4.73 -1.90 9.41
C VAL A 42 4.14 -1.07 8.27
N CYS A 43 3.00 -1.49 7.74
CA CYS A 43 2.27 -0.72 6.74
C CYS A 43 1.24 0.19 7.42
N VAL A 44 1.18 1.46 7.01
CA VAL A 44 0.21 2.43 7.56
C VAL A 44 -1.07 2.39 6.74
N GLY A 45 -2.11 1.81 7.33
CA GLY A 45 -3.47 1.77 6.78
C GLY A 45 -4.17 3.14 6.81
N SER A 46 -5.46 3.15 6.46
CA SER A 46 -6.29 4.35 6.51
C SER A 46 -7.74 3.99 6.77
N GLY A 47 -8.46 4.83 7.54
CA GLY A 47 -9.93 4.69 7.65
C GLY A 47 -10.63 4.79 6.30
N ALA A 48 -10.02 5.48 5.32
CA ALA A 48 -10.55 5.62 3.97
C ALA A 48 -10.65 4.29 3.20
N SER A 49 -9.90 3.25 3.58
CA SER A 49 -10.01 1.91 2.95
C SER A 49 -11.11 1.03 3.56
N VAL A 50 -11.74 1.45 4.66
CA VAL A 50 -12.72 0.66 5.40
C VAL A 50 -14.08 1.36 5.49
N LEU A 51 -14.07 2.68 5.62
CA LEU A 51 -15.26 3.51 5.59
C LEU A 51 -15.62 3.87 4.14
N PRO A 52 -16.91 4.12 3.84
CA PRO A 52 -17.31 4.65 2.53
C PRO A 52 -16.54 5.94 2.27
N SER A 53 -15.51 5.85 1.43
CA SER A 53 -14.75 6.98 0.97
C SER A 53 -15.59 7.67 -0.09
N ASP A 54 -15.88 8.97 0.08
CA ASP A 54 -16.51 9.79 -0.96
C ASP A 54 -15.81 9.55 -2.31
N PRO A 55 -16.52 9.62 -3.46
CA PRO A 55 -16.05 9.14 -4.77
C PRO A 55 -14.67 9.65 -5.20
N LEU A 56 -14.25 10.81 -4.66
CA LEU A 56 -12.91 11.39 -4.82
C LEU A 56 -11.76 10.55 -4.28
N TYR A 57 -12.02 9.80 -3.22
CA TYR A 57 -11.02 9.02 -2.51
C TYR A 57 -10.97 7.56 -2.97
N ALA A 58 -11.77 7.15 -3.97
CA ALA A 58 -11.84 5.76 -4.40
C ALA A 58 -10.47 5.21 -4.84
N ALA A 59 -9.73 5.95 -5.68
CA ALA A 59 -8.38 5.55 -6.09
C ALA A 59 -7.41 5.50 -4.91
N TYR A 60 -7.45 6.50 -4.02
CA TYR A 60 -6.62 6.52 -2.82
C TYR A 60 -6.93 5.35 -1.87
N ALA A 61 -8.21 5.10 -1.60
CA ALA A 61 -8.71 4.00 -0.79
C ALA A 61 -8.25 2.65 -1.35
N ALA A 62 -8.31 2.47 -2.68
CA ALA A 62 -7.78 1.29 -3.35
C ALA A 62 -6.28 1.10 -3.07
N THR A 63 -5.46 2.17 -3.13
CA THR A 63 -4.03 2.05 -2.80
C THR A 63 -3.76 1.68 -1.34
N LYS A 64 -4.61 2.13 -0.42
CA LYS A 64 -4.52 1.77 1.01
C LYS A 64 -4.99 0.34 1.26
N GLY A 65 -6.03 -0.12 0.58
CA GLY A 65 -6.43 -1.52 0.56
C GLY A 65 -5.32 -2.45 0.04
N ALA A 66 -4.59 -2.03 -1.00
CA ALA A 66 -3.44 -2.76 -1.51
C ALA A 66 -2.31 -2.88 -0.47
N ALA A 67 -2.01 -1.81 0.27
CA ALA A 67 -1.03 -1.84 1.34
C ALA A 67 -1.46 -2.77 2.50
N GLU A 68 -2.73 -2.79 2.86
CA GLU A 68 -3.27 -3.70 3.87
C GLU A 68 -3.15 -5.17 3.43
N ALA A 69 -3.59 -5.48 2.21
CA ALA A 69 -3.49 -6.84 1.65
C ALA A 69 -2.03 -7.29 1.59
N PHE A 70 -1.13 -6.43 1.10
CA PHE A 70 0.30 -6.70 1.08
C PHE A 70 0.85 -7.01 2.47
N CYS A 71 0.56 -6.17 3.46
CA CYS A 71 1.07 -6.35 4.82
C CYS A 71 0.56 -7.65 5.46
N ARG A 72 -0.72 -8.00 5.24
CA ARG A 72 -1.32 -9.26 5.73
C ARG A 72 -0.69 -10.48 5.07
N SER A 73 -0.46 -10.44 3.75
CA SER A 73 0.18 -11.55 3.04
C SER A 73 1.67 -11.68 3.36
N LEU A 74 2.35 -10.57 3.67
CA LEU A 74 3.77 -10.58 4.03
C LEU A 74 4.02 -11.26 5.39
N GLN A 75 3.04 -11.21 6.31
CA GLN A 75 3.13 -11.84 7.64
C GLN A 75 3.34 -13.37 7.59
N GLY A 76 3.15 -14.02 6.44
CA GLY A 76 3.43 -15.46 6.23
C GLY A 76 4.86 -15.80 5.80
N LEU A 77 5.74 -14.81 5.57
CA LEU A 77 7.14 -15.04 5.26
C LEU A 77 7.95 -15.10 6.57
N ASP A 78 8.14 -16.31 7.08
CA ASP A 78 8.99 -16.70 8.22
C ASP A 78 8.27 -16.78 9.60
N THR A 79 7.38 -17.78 9.74
CA THR A 79 7.57 -18.82 10.77
C THR A 79 8.48 -19.90 10.22
#